data_AF-A0A6I3EEN4-F1
#
_entry.id   AF-A0A6I3EEN4-F1
#
_cell.length_a   1.000
_cell.length_b   1.000
_cell.length_c   1.000
_cell.angle_alpha   90.00
_cell.angle_beta   90.00
_cell.angle_gamma   90.00
#
_symmetry.space_group_name_H-M   'P 1'
#
loop_
_entity.id
_entity.type
_entity.pdbx_description
1 polymer ?
#
loop_
_entity_poly.entity_id
_entity_poly.type
_entity_poly.pdbx_seq_one_letter_code
_entity_poly.pdbx_strand_id
1 'polypeptide(L)' 'WKFDSKQILGIYGPFRIPLEEFLFFLIVPMAAIMTIEGVRTVKKHWPVGDEKI' A
#
# COMPACT_ATOMS: atom_id res chain seq x y z
N TRP A 1 0.18 4.20 15.29
CA TRP A 1 -0.79 4.18 14.19
C TRP A 1 -2.19 4.14 14.78
N LYS A 2 -3.06 5.11 14.50
CA LYS A 2 -4.49 5.06 14.88
C LYS A 2 -5.31 5.74 13.78
N PHE A 3 -6.31 5.05 13.26
CA PHE A 3 -7.27 5.67 12.34
C PHE A 3 -8.30 6.50 13.10
N ASP A 4 -8.72 7.62 12.50
CA ASP A 4 -9.83 8.42 13.01
C ASP A 4 -11.12 7.61 12.87
N SER A 5 -11.80 7.35 13.98
CA SER A 5 -13.04 6.58 14.02
C SER A 5 -14.20 7.23 13.25
N LYS A 6 -14.09 8.51 12.86
CA LYS A 6 -15.07 9.17 11.98
C LYS A 6 -14.84 8.88 10.48
N GLN A 7 -13.67 8.36 10.13
CA GLN A 7 -13.25 8.12 8.74
C GLN A 7 -13.10 6.63 8.41
N ILE A 8 -13.59 5.75 9.30
CA ILE A 8 -13.67 4.31 9.06
C ILE A 8 -15.07 3.93 8.61
N LEU A 9 -15.16 2.89 7.80
CA LEU A 9 -16.39 2.30 7.27
C LEU A 9 -17.25 1.64 8.36
N GLY A 10 -16.76 1.55 9.59
CA GLY A 10 -17.45 0.93 10.72
C GLY A 10 -17.49 -0.60 10.66
N ILE A 11 -16.73 -1.22 9.75
CA ILE A 11 -16.55 -2.67 9.67
C ILE A 11 -15.37 -3.06 10.56
N TYR A 12 -15.64 -3.95 11.52
CA TYR A 12 -14.65 -4.40 12.49
C TYR A 12 -14.31 -5.87 12.30
N GLY A 13 -13.02 -6.14 12.20
CA GLY A 13 -12.46 -7.48 12.21
C GLY A 13 -12.24 -8.01 13.64
N PRO A 14 -11.45 -9.08 13.79
CA PRO A 14 -11.12 -9.63 15.09
C PRO A 14 -10.46 -8.57 15.99
N PHE A 15 -10.68 -8.69 17.31
CA PHE A 15 -10.17 -7.74 18.32
C PHE A 15 -10.69 -6.29 18.20
N ARG A 16 -11.82 -6.07 17.50
CA ARG A 16 -12.40 -4.74 17.23
C ARG A 16 -11.45 -3.81 16.46
N ILE A 17 -10.57 -4.39 15.64
CA ILE A 17 -9.68 -3.62 14.76
C ILE A 17 -10.48 -3.25 13.49
N PRO A 18 -10.47 -1.99 13.05
CA PRO A 18 -11.12 -1.58 11.81
C PRO A 18 -10.56 -2.34 10.60
N LEU A 19 -11.41 -2.66 9.62
CA LEU A 19 -10.99 -3.34 8.39
C LEU A 19 -9.88 -2.58 7.64
N GLU A 20 -9.90 -1.25 7.71
CA GLU A 20 -8.92 -0.36 7.09
C GLU A 20 -7.50 -0.60 7.59
N GLU A 21 -7.32 -1.00 8.85
CA GLU A 21 -5.99 -1.34 9.38
C GLU A 21 -5.41 -2.57 8.69
N PHE A 22 -6.24 -3.58 8.44
CA PHE A 22 -5.80 -4.78 7.71
C PHE A 22 -5.53 -4.46 6.24
N LEU A 23 -6.42 -3.71 5.60
CA LEU A 23 -6.26 -3.29 4.21
C LEU A 23 -5.03 -2.41 4.02
N PHE A 24 -4.68 -1.58 5.00
CA PHE A 24 -3.48 -0.76 4.95
C PHE A 24 -2.21 -1.58 4.66
N PHE A 25 -2.04 -2.72 5.35
CA PHE A 25 -0.87 -3.59 5.18
C PHE A 25 -0.80 -4.29 3.81
N LEU A 26 -1.90 -4.34 3.06
CA LEU A 26 -1.93 -4.92 1.72
C LEU A 26 -1.91 -3.85 0.63
N ILE A 27 -2.83 -2.90 0.72
CA ILE A 27 -3.07 -1.89 -0.32
C ILE A 27 -1.91 -0.90 -0.41
N VAL A 28 -1.30 -0.50 0.71
CA VAL A 28 -0.20 0.47 0.66
C VAL A 28 1.07 -0.12 0.05
N PRO A 29 1.54 -1.31 0.44
CA PRO A 29 2.64 -1.96 -0.27
C PRO A 29 2.34 -2.22 -1.75
N MET A 30 1.11 -2.64 -2.08
CA MET A 30 0.69 -2.79 -3.48
C MET A 30 0.76 -1.48 -4.26
N ALA A 31 0.24 -0.38 -3.68
CA ALA A 31 0.28 0.94 -4.32
C ALA A 31 1.72 1.43 -4.53
N ALA A 32 2.62 1.17 -3.56
CA ALA A 32 4.04 1.47 -3.70
C ALA A 32 4.66 0.72 -4.89
N ILE A 33 4.40 -0.59 -5.01
CA ILE A 33 4.88 -1.40 -6.14
C ILE A 33 4.32 -0.87 -7.46
N MET A 34 3.00 -0.66 -7.54
CA MET A 34 2.37 -0.13 -8.76
C MET A 34 2.90 1.24 -9.17
N THR A 35 3.24 2.09 -8.20
CA THR A 35 3.85 3.40 -8.46
C THR A 35 5.23 3.25 -9.08
N ILE A 36 6.06 2.36 -8.52
CA ILE A 36 7.41 2.09 -9.04
C ILE A 36 7.32 1.51 -10.46
N GLU A 37 6.46 0.52 -10.68
CA GLU A 37 6.24 -0.09 -12.00
C GLU A 37 5.68 0.91 -13.02
N GLY A 38 4.80 1.81 -12.59
CA GLY A 38 4.29 2.91 -13.42
C GLY A 38 5.40 3.85 -13.87
N VAL A 39 6.29 4.26 -12.95
CA VAL A 39 7.45 5.10 -13.28
C VAL A 39 8.42 4.36 -14.19
N ARG A 40 8.72 3.08 -13.92
CA ARG A 40 9.61 2.24 -14.74
C ARG A 40 9.12 2.13 -16.19
N THR A 41 7.80 1.98 -16.37
CA THR A 41 7.18 1.88 -17.70
C THR A 41 7.43 3.14 -18.54
N VAL A 42 7.39 4.32 -17.91
CA VAL A 42 7.62 5.62 -18.58
C VAL A 42 9.11 5.95 -18.69
N LYS A 43 9.90 5.63 -17.66
CA LYS A 43 11.34 5.96 -17.53
C LYS A 43 12.19 4.69 -17.60
N LYS A 44 12.11 4.00 -18.73
CA LYS A 44 12.75 2.68 -18.95
C LYS A 44 14.25 2.60 -18.70
N HIS A 45 14.95 3.73 -18.67
CA HIS A 45 16.40 3.81 -18.50
C HIS A 45 16.83 4.13 -17.05
N TRP A 46 15.88 4.28 -16.12
CA TRP A 46 16.19 4.56 -14.72
C TRP A 46 16.43 3.26 -13.97
N PRO A 47 17.56 3.12 -13.26
CA PRO A 47 17.83 1.94 -12.47
C PRO A 47 16.95 1.92 -11.22
N VAL A 48 16.30 0.78 -10.98
CA VAL A 48 15.38 0.58 -9.83
C VAL A 48 16.02 -0.28 -8.72
N GLY A 49 17.14 -0.95 -9.03
CA GLY A 49 17.92 -1.74 -8.07
C GLY A 49 17.45 -3.18 -7.90
N ASP A 50 16.46 -3.63 -8.66
CA ASP A 50 16.07 -5.05 -8.82
C ASP A 50 16.91 -5.79 -9.88
N GLU A 51 17.81 -5.07 -10.54
CA GLU A 51 18.62 -5.52 -11.67
C GLU A 51 19.78 -6.37 -11.17
N LYS A 52 19.99 -7.54 -11.77
CA LYS A 52 21.12 -8.41 -11.40
C LYS A 52 22.44 -7.73 -11.78
N ILE A 53 23.31 -7.58 -10.78
CA ILE A 53 24.71 -7.16 -10.92
C ILE A 53 25.51 -8.30 -11.56
#